data_AF-A0AAD5SX99-F1
#
_entry.id   AF-A0AAD5SX99-F1
#
_cell.length_a   1.000
_cell.length_b   1.000
_cell.length_c   1.000
_cell.angle_alpha   90.00
_cell.angle_beta   90.00
_cell.angle_gamma   90.00
#
_symmetry.space_group_name_H-M   'P 1'
#
loop_
_entity.id
_entity.type
_entity.pdbx_description
1 polymer ?
#
loop_
_entity_poly.entity_id
_entity_poly.type
_entity_poly.pdbx_seq_one_letter_code
_entity_poly.pdbx_strand_id
1 'polypeptide(L)'
;MKQIEFPANEEETIDGGFLWDETPSSPNSGTFTEKSLEKLLIDKNKRLKFEVASLKDSLDSQSSELKHAKQDVEHYKLDSITQKSLISKLEEDVYNLNSIVAVGNADPKANSRSTDTLQSNDLLNVDPLMAINVRSSLSSQPELLPVLGSNLNAIAIPGVSPDSSSVFVPSLNVTNSSIVPILASQRDRYRQRNTELEEQAKSQNTFITDLKARMEQLKNDNMKLYEKLRYTESFPPSGQNSHSVVSMPSTSQILARRNNPSQDDVQSRYNTLYETTLDPFQRFHRNEQASRMQKLNPAEKAAFFFTTALVGSKYTRIGFVIYSVMLHCLVFVALYMLSQWEECRHDHVVSQPLNVH
;
A
#
# COMPACT_ATOMS: atom_id res chain seq x y z
N MET A 1 -6.37 32.87 16.72
CA MET A 1 -7.46 32.44 17.62
C MET A 1 -8.77 32.70 16.88
N LYS A 2 -9.41 31.65 16.34
CA LYS A 2 -10.73 31.78 15.72
C LYS A 2 -11.78 31.69 16.82
N GLN A 3 -12.63 32.72 16.91
CA GLN A 3 -13.66 32.89 17.93
C GLN A 3 -14.82 31.92 17.67
N ILE A 4 -15.35 31.34 18.75
CA ILE A 4 -16.52 30.48 18.77
C ILE A 4 -17.71 31.39 19.06
N GLU A 5 -18.61 31.52 18.09
CA GLU A 5 -19.82 32.33 18.16
C GLU A 5 -20.98 31.43 18.60
N PHE A 6 -21.65 31.79 19.70
CA PHE A 6 -22.83 31.09 20.22
C PHE A 6 -24.08 31.61 19.51
N PRO A 7 -25.03 30.77 19.05
CA PRO A 7 -26.30 31.26 18.55
C PRO A 7 -27.13 31.78 19.73
N ALA A 8 -27.42 33.08 19.66
CA ALA A 8 -28.29 33.79 20.58
C ALA A 8 -29.74 33.35 20.43
N ASN A 9 -30.45 33.39 21.55
CA ASN A 9 -31.82 33.01 21.71
C ASN A 9 -32.70 34.02 20.94
N GLU A 10 -33.31 33.59 19.83
CA GLU A 10 -34.28 34.39 19.10
C GLU A 10 -35.63 34.33 19.81
N GLU A 11 -35.91 35.42 20.51
CA GLU A 11 -37.19 35.78 21.12
C GLU A 11 -38.17 36.17 20.01
N GLU A 12 -38.87 35.20 19.43
CA GLU A 12 -39.92 35.46 18.44
C GLU A 12 -41.23 35.80 19.15
N THR A 13 -41.55 37.09 19.10
CA THR A 13 -42.82 37.70 19.46
C THR A 13 -43.89 37.26 18.48
N ILE A 14 -44.84 36.44 18.92
CA ILE A 14 -46.12 36.24 18.21
C ILE A 14 -47.27 36.67 19.13
N ASP A 15 -47.77 37.86 18.81
CA ASP A 15 -49.07 38.39 19.17
C ASP A 15 -50.19 37.55 18.51
N GLY A 16 -51.29 37.32 19.22
CA GLY A 16 -52.40 36.50 18.74
C GLY A 16 -53.31 36.02 19.85
N GLY A 17 -54.08 36.95 20.42
CA GLY A 17 -54.88 36.77 21.62
C GLY A 17 -55.88 35.60 21.63
N PHE A 18 -56.16 35.13 22.85
CA PHE A 18 -57.42 34.48 23.15
C PHE A 18 -57.89 34.87 24.55
N LEU A 19 -58.86 35.79 24.52
CA LEU A 19 -59.76 36.31 25.53
C LEU A 19 -60.06 35.34 26.70
N TRP A 20 -59.69 35.73 27.92
CA TRP A 20 -60.30 35.18 29.14
C TRP A 20 -61.43 36.12 29.58
N ASP A 21 -62.62 35.89 29.05
CA ASP A 21 -63.85 36.36 29.68
C ASP A 21 -64.83 35.19 29.70
N GLU A 22 -65.10 34.68 30.90
CA GLU A 22 -66.45 34.45 31.41
C GLU A 22 -66.41 33.70 32.75
N THR A 23 -67.01 34.35 33.74
CA THR A 23 -67.33 33.85 35.08
C THR A 23 -68.26 32.62 35.04
N PRO A 24 -68.15 31.63 35.94
CA PRO A 24 -69.08 30.51 35.95
C PRO A 24 -70.31 30.84 36.82
N SER A 25 -71.46 31.06 36.19
CA SER A 25 -72.76 30.83 36.83
C SER A 25 -73.30 29.46 36.41
N SER A 26 -73.37 28.54 37.36
CA SER A 26 -74.06 27.23 37.26
C SER A 26 -75.59 27.45 37.07
N PRO A 27 -76.40 26.52 36.50
CA PRO A 27 -76.33 25.08 36.77
C PRO A 27 -76.64 24.12 35.59
N ASN A 28 -76.37 22.83 35.82
CA ASN A 28 -76.95 21.65 35.14
C ASN A 28 -76.24 21.10 33.88
N SER A 29 -75.05 20.48 34.06
CA SER A 29 -74.44 19.59 33.07
C SER A 29 -73.21 18.86 33.67
N GLY A 30 -73.46 17.85 34.52
CA GLY A 30 -72.37 17.07 35.14
C GLY A 30 -71.57 16.17 34.17
N THR A 31 -72.09 15.91 32.97
CA THR A 31 -71.50 14.91 32.06
C THR A 31 -70.76 15.49 30.85
N PHE A 32 -70.97 16.77 30.52
CA PHE A 32 -70.34 17.40 29.34
C PHE A 32 -68.98 18.03 29.68
N THR A 33 -68.83 18.59 30.88
CA THR A 33 -67.59 19.19 31.37
C THR A 33 -66.54 18.13 31.72
N GLU A 34 -66.94 17.01 32.33
CA GLU A 34 -66.04 15.88 32.61
C GLU A 34 -65.50 15.26 31.32
N LYS A 35 -66.36 15.00 30.31
CA LYS A 35 -65.91 14.48 29.00
C LYS A 35 -65.01 15.47 28.28
N SER A 36 -65.27 16.78 28.41
CA SER A 36 -64.42 17.83 27.85
C SER A 36 -63.07 17.92 28.57
N LEU A 37 -63.05 17.80 29.90
CA LEU A 37 -61.84 17.79 30.74
C LEU A 37 -61.01 16.52 30.51
N GLU A 38 -61.66 15.37 30.40
CA GLU A 38 -61.04 14.08 30.06
C GLU A 38 -60.40 14.14 28.68
N LYS A 39 -61.07 14.72 27.68
CA LYS A 39 -60.50 14.95 26.35
C LYS A 39 -59.28 15.87 26.40
N LEU A 40 -59.34 16.97 27.17
CA LEU A 40 -58.22 17.89 27.33
C LEU A 40 -57.03 17.24 28.06
N LEU A 41 -57.31 16.42 29.07
CA LEU A 41 -56.30 15.64 29.80
C LEU A 41 -55.64 14.59 28.90
N ILE A 42 -56.43 13.89 28.08
CA ILE A 42 -55.92 12.94 27.09
C ILE A 42 -55.03 13.66 26.07
N ASP A 43 -55.45 14.84 25.60
CA ASP A 43 -54.69 15.61 24.62
C ASP A 43 -53.37 16.14 25.21
N LYS A 44 -53.40 16.68 26.44
CA LYS A 44 -52.17 17.04 27.18
C LYS A 44 -51.28 15.82 27.43
N ASN A 45 -51.84 14.67 27.81
CA ASN A 45 -51.05 13.46 28.07
C ASN A 45 -50.40 12.93 26.78
N LYS A 46 -51.12 13.00 25.64
CA LYS A 46 -50.56 12.69 24.31
C LYS A 46 -49.46 13.67 23.93
N ARG A 47 -49.66 14.97 24.15
CA ARG A 47 -48.65 16.00 23.87
C ARG A 47 -47.40 15.83 24.73
N LEU A 48 -47.56 15.57 26.03
CA LEU A 48 -46.45 15.26 26.93
C LEU A 48 -45.72 13.98 26.52
N LYS A 49 -46.44 12.93 26.09
CA LYS A 49 -45.81 11.71 25.57
C LYS A 49 -45.00 11.97 24.30
N PHE A 50 -45.53 12.79 23.40
CA PHE A 50 -44.83 13.19 22.18
C PHE A 50 -43.59 14.03 22.52
N GLU A 51 -43.70 14.97 23.46
CA GLU A 51 -42.57 15.78 23.91
C GLU A 51 -41.48 14.94 24.58
N VAL A 52 -41.85 13.96 25.42
CA VAL A 52 -40.91 13.00 26.00
C VAL A 52 -40.23 12.16 24.92
N ALA A 53 -40.98 11.68 23.92
CA ALA A 53 -40.41 10.94 22.80
C ALA A 53 -39.44 11.81 21.99
N SER A 54 -39.82 13.05 21.67
CA SER A 54 -38.98 14.00 20.94
C SER A 54 -37.71 14.37 21.72
N LEU A 55 -37.81 14.59 23.03
CA LEU A 55 -36.66 14.86 23.89
C LEU A 55 -35.74 13.64 23.97
N LYS A 56 -36.30 12.43 23.99
CA LYS A 56 -35.52 11.19 23.98
C LYS A 56 -34.79 11.00 22.65
N ASP A 57 -35.45 11.24 21.52
CA ASP A 57 -34.80 11.16 20.21
C ASP A 57 -33.69 12.21 20.08
N SER A 58 -33.90 13.43 20.61
CA SER A 58 -32.85 14.45 20.66
C SER A 58 -31.68 14.05 21.56
N LEU A 59 -31.95 13.41 22.71
CA LEU A 59 -30.92 12.91 23.61
C LEU A 59 -30.11 11.78 22.97
N ASP A 60 -30.79 10.86 22.28
CA ASP A 60 -30.14 9.74 21.58
C ASP A 60 -29.32 10.26 20.39
N SER A 61 -29.81 11.27 19.66
CA SER A 61 -29.06 11.96 18.60
C SER A 61 -27.80 12.64 19.16
N GLN A 62 -27.92 13.45 20.22
CA GLN A 62 -26.78 14.11 20.85
C GLN A 62 -25.79 13.11 21.46
N SER A 63 -26.27 12.00 22.02
CA SER A 63 -25.44 10.91 22.54
C SER A 63 -24.66 10.21 21.42
N SER A 64 -25.29 9.99 20.26
CA SER A 64 -24.65 9.44 19.07
C SER A 64 -23.58 10.39 18.53
N GLU A 65 -23.90 11.68 18.41
CA GLU A 65 -22.97 12.72 17.95
C GLU A 65 -21.76 12.83 18.88
N LEU A 66 -21.98 12.81 20.20
CA LEU A 66 -20.92 12.83 21.19
C LEU A 66 -20.01 11.58 21.08
N LYS A 67 -20.57 10.40 20.79
CA LYS A 67 -19.78 9.19 20.52
C LYS A 67 -18.94 9.31 19.25
N HIS A 68 -19.52 9.83 18.17
CA HIS A 68 -18.80 10.06 16.91
C HIS A 68 -17.67 11.08 17.10
N ALA A 69 -17.94 12.23 17.73
CA ALA A 69 -16.93 13.23 18.02
C ALA A 69 -15.79 12.69 18.90
N LYS A 70 -16.09 11.84 19.89
CA LYS A 70 -15.06 11.17 20.69
C LYS A 70 -14.21 10.20 19.87
N GLN A 71 -14.84 9.43 18.98
CA GLN A 71 -14.12 8.52 18.09
C GLN A 71 -13.19 9.27 17.15
N ASP A 72 -13.63 10.40 16.59
CA ASP A 72 -12.82 11.23 15.70
C ASP A 72 -11.62 11.84 16.45
N VAL A 73 -11.82 12.30 17.69
CA VAL A 73 -10.72 12.80 18.54
C VAL A 73 -9.66 11.71 18.78
N GLU A 74 -10.08 10.48 19.09
CA GLU A 74 -9.14 9.35 19.26
C GLU A 74 -8.43 9.01 17.95
N HIS A 75 -9.12 9.07 16.80
CA HIS A 75 -8.52 8.88 15.48
C HIS A 75 -7.44 9.94 15.19
N TYR A 76 -7.76 11.23 15.34
CA TYR A 76 -6.78 12.31 15.12
C TYR A 76 -5.59 12.24 16.10
N LYS A 77 -5.83 11.77 17.33
CA LYS A 77 -4.76 11.55 18.31
C LYS A 77 -3.82 10.42 17.87
N LEU A 78 -4.36 9.32 17.35
CA LEU A 78 -3.56 8.22 16.81
C LEU A 78 -2.75 8.69 15.60
N ASP A 79 -3.38 9.42 14.67
CA ASP A 79 -2.69 10.01 13.51
C ASP A 79 -1.57 10.96 13.95
N SER A 80 -1.80 11.80 14.95
CA SER A 80 -0.75 12.67 15.50
C SER A 80 0.42 11.87 16.09
N ILE A 81 0.15 10.76 16.78
CA ILE A 81 1.20 9.88 17.32
C ILE A 81 2.00 9.23 16.19
N THR A 82 1.33 8.71 15.15
CA THR A 82 2.02 8.09 14.02
C THR A 82 2.87 9.10 13.24
N GLN A 83 2.35 10.32 13.02
CA GLN A 83 3.10 11.41 12.41
C GLN A 83 4.32 11.80 13.24
N LYS A 84 4.18 11.94 14.57
CA LYS A 84 5.32 12.22 15.46
C LYS A 84 6.37 11.11 15.43
N SER A 85 5.94 9.85 15.38
CA SER A 85 6.86 8.71 15.25
C SER A 85 7.60 8.73 13.91
N LEU A 86 6.89 9.04 12.82
CA LEU A 86 7.51 9.17 11.50
C LEU A 86 8.51 10.34 11.45
N ILE A 87 8.15 11.49 12.03
CA ILE A 87 9.04 12.65 12.13
C ILE A 87 10.28 12.29 12.94
N SER A 88 10.12 11.68 14.12
CA SER A 88 11.26 11.25 14.93
C SER A 88 12.17 10.28 14.19
N LYS A 89 11.60 9.38 13.37
CA LYS A 89 12.37 8.46 12.54
C LYS A 89 13.12 9.19 11.42
N LEU A 90 12.47 10.15 10.76
CA LEU A 90 13.12 10.98 9.74
C LEU A 90 14.23 11.86 10.34
N GLU A 91 14.02 12.40 11.55
CA GLU A 91 15.04 13.16 12.28
C GLU A 91 16.24 12.28 12.64
N GLU A 92 16.01 11.05 13.08
CA GLU A 92 17.06 10.05 13.34
C GLU A 92 17.81 9.67 12.05
N ASP A 93 17.10 9.40 10.96
CA ASP A 93 17.69 9.07 9.66
C ASP A 93 18.51 10.24 9.10
N VAL A 94 18.02 11.48 9.21
CA VAL A 94 18.77 12.68 8.80
C VAL A 94 19.98 12.92 9.68
N TYR A 95 19.86 12.72 11.00
CA TYR A 95 20.99 12.81 11.91
C TYR A 95 22.09 11.80 11.55
N ASN A 96 21.70 10.55 11.25
CA ASN A 96 22.62 9.50 10.82
C ASN A 96 23.29 9.79 9.47
N LEU A 97 22.54 10.32 8.49
CA LEU A 97 23.12 10.74 7.22
C LEU A 97 24.09 11.91 7.40
N ASN A 98 23.71 12.90 8.21
CA ASN A 98 24.55 14.07 8.47
C ASN A 98 25.82 13.69 9.25
N SER A 99 25.74 12.76 10.20
CA SER A 99 26.91 12.25 10.92
C SER A 99 27.87 11.48 9.99
N ILE A 100 27.35 10.68 9.06
CA ILE A 100 28.15 9.99 8.03
C ILE A 100 28.80 10.97 7.06
N VAL A 101 28.08 12.01 6.62
CA VAL A 101 28.63 13.07 5.75
C VAL A 101 29.66 13.93 6.49
N ALA A 102 29.45 14.22 7.78
CA ALA A 102 30.42 14.93 8.61
C ALA A 102 31.71 14.12 8.85
N VAL A 103 31.62 12.79 8.96
CA VAL A 103 32.80 11.89 9.00
C VAL A 103 33.50 11.81 7.64
N GLY A 104 32.76 11.92 6.53
CA GLY A 104 33.33 11.96 5.17
C GLY A 104 34.03 13.27 4.80
N ASN A 105 33.69 14.38 5.46
CA ASN A 105 34.28 15.71 5.23
C ASN A 105 35.36 16.11 6.28
N ALA A 106 35.73 15.22 7.20
CA ALA A 106 36.87 15.44 8.07
C ALA A 106 38.18 15.27 7.28
N ASP A 107 38.71 16.39 6.79
CA ASP A 107 40.03 16.49 6.17
C ASP A 107 41.12 15.77 6.99
N PRO A 108 41.89 14.82 6.41
CA PRO A 108 43.12 14.33 7.01
C PRO A 108 44.23 15.36 6.72
N LYS A 109 44.29 16.43 7.52
CA LYS A 109 45.41 17.38 7.49
C LYS A 109 45.99 17.58 8.88
N ALA A 110 46.88 16.66 9.27
CA ALA A 110 48.19 17.00 9.83
C ALA A 110 49.03 15.74 10.04
N ASN A 111 50.23 15.77 9.44
CA ASN A 111 51.42 15.01 9.81
C ASN A 111 51.70 13.65 9.11
N SER A 112 52.21 13.72 7.88
CA SER A 112 53.51 13.09 7.57
C SER A 112 54.11 13.68 6.29
N ARG A 113 55.30 14.24 6.45
CA ARG A 113 56.22 14.59 5.36
C ARG A 113 56.91 13.31 4.92
N SER A 114 57.07 13.12 3.61
CA SER A 114 58.23 12.56 2.87
C SER A 114 57.82 11.58 1.75
N THR A 115 58.17 11.95 0.50
CA THR A 115 58.74 11.11 -0.60
C THR A 115 57.99 9.84 -1.02
N ASP A 116 57.79 9.43 -2.26
CA ASP A 116 58.30 9.79 -3.59
C ASP A 116 57.53 8.92 -4.62
N THR A 117 57.19 9.48 -5.78
CA THR A 117 57.15 8.80 -7.11
C THR A 117 56.12 7.72 -7.52
N LEU A 118 55.67 7.86 -8.79
CA LEU A 118 55.10 6.89 -9.77
C LEU A 118 53.57 6.70 -9.89
N GLN A 119 52.94 7.63 -10.61
CA GLN A 119 52.33 7.44 -11.95
C GLN A 119 51.67 6.09 -12.30
N SER A 120 50.33 6.06 -12.35
CA SER A 120 49.55 5.32 -13.36
C SER A 120 48.10 5.82 -13.40
N ASN A 121 47.75 6.46 -14.51
CA ASN A 121 46.38 6.81 -14.88
C ASN A 121 45.61 5.54 -15.25
N ASP A 122 44.53 5.21 -14.56
CA ASP A 122 43.35 4.57 -15.16
C ASP A 122 42.19 4.43 -14.15
N LEU A 123 40.96 4.54 -14.67
CA LEU A 123 39.66 4.32 -14.03
C LEU A 123 39.04 5.49 -13.25
N LEU A 124 38.70 6.54 -14.01
CA LEU A 124 37.44 7.24 -13.77
C LEU A 124 36.28 6.42 -14.34
N ASN A 125 35.22 6.34 -13.54
CA ASN A 125 33.81 6.11 -13.90
C ASN A 125 33.17 4.81 -13.39
N VAL A 126 33.13 4.66 -12.06
CA VAL A 126 32.08 3.90 -11.38
C VAL A 126 31.18 4.91 -10.67
N ASP A 127 29.93 5.04 -11.15
CA ASP A 127 28.94 5.95 -10.58
C ASP A 127 28.76 5.68 -9.07
N PRO A 128 28.83 6.72 -8.22
CA PRO A 128 28.75 6.59 -6.76
C PRO A 128 27.38 6.06 -6.26
N LEU A 129 26.38 5.95 -7.13
CA LEU A 129 25.07 5.41 -6.80
C LEU A 129 24.98 3.87 -6.85
N MET A 130 25.85 3.19 -7.59
CA MET A 130 25.88 1.72 -7.66
C MET A 130 26.54 1.10 -6.41
N ALA A 131 27.50 1.79 -5.79
CA ALA A 131 28.17 1.33 -4.58
C ALA A 131 27.28 1.40 -3.32
N ILE A 132 26.25 2.27 -3.33
CA ILE A 132 25.36 2.50 -2.18
C ILE A 132 24.35 1.36 -2.01
N ASN A 133 23.85 0.77 -3.11
CA ASN A 133 22.84 -0.29 -3.04
C ASN A 133 23.39 -1.63 -2.52
N VAL A 134 24.69 -1.87 -2.66
CA VAL A 134 25.35 -3.11 -2.18
C VAL A 134 25.78 -2.98 -0.70
N ARG A 135 25.94 -1.75 -0.19
CA ARG A 135 26.36 -1.48 1.19
C ARG A 135 25.17 -1.31 2.16
N SER A 136 24.01 -0.83 1.68
CA SER A 136 22.81 -0.69 2.50
C SER A 136 22.25 -2.04 2.99
N SER A 137 22.43 -3.12 2.22
CA SER A 137 22.03 -4.48 2.63
C SER A 137 22.97 -5.14 3.64
N LEU A 138 24.15 -4.57 3.89
CA LEU A 138 25.12 -5.08 4.88
C LEU A 138 25.06 -4.29 6.21
N SER A 139 24.52 -3.07 6.20
CA SER A 139 24.50 -2.17 7.37
C SER A 139 23.27 -2.31 8.27
N SER A 140 22.28 -3.13 7.92
CA SER A 140 21.07 -3.36 8.74
C SER A 140 21.28 -4.39 9.87
N GLN A 141 22.45 -4.36 10.52
CA GLN A 141 22.67 -5.08 11.77
C GLN A 141 23.10 -4.13 12.89
N PRO A 142 22.62 -4.37 14.13
CA PRO A 142 23.03 -3.59 15.29
C PRO A 142 24.47 -3.93 15.66
N GLU A 143 25.33 -2.93 15.60
CA GLU A 143 26.66 -2.96 16.20
C GLU A 143 26.54 -3.21 17.71
N LEU A 144 27.12 -4.30 18.21
CA LEU A 144 27.41 -4.44 19.63
C LEU A 144 28.91 -4.21 19.84
N LEU A 145 29.19 -3.11 20.52
CA LEU A 145 30.47 -2.67 21.06
C LEU A 145 31.27 -3.83 21.68
N PRO A 146 32.61 -3.86 21.55
CA PRO A 146 33.45 -4.77 22.28
C PRO A 146 33.47 -4.37 23.75
N VAL A 147 32.72 -5.07 24.59
CA VAL A 147 32.87 -5.01 26.06
C VAL A 147 34.25 -5.59 26.39
N LEU A 148 35.19 -4.70 26.66
CA LEU A 148 36.47 -5.01 27.29
C LEU A 148 36.18 -5.44 28.74
N GLY A 149 35.81 -6.71 28.90
CA GLY A 149 35.51 -7.33 30.19
C GLY A 149 36.79 -7.68 30.94
N SER A 150 37.08 -6.89 31.95
CA SER A 150 38.01 -7.17 33.04
C SER A 150 37.65 -8.48 33.77
N ASN A 151 38.42 -9.55 33.53
CA ASN A 151 38.68 -10.62 34.51
C ASN A 151 39.83 -11.52 34.05
N LEU A 152 41.07 -11.06 34.23
CA LEU A 152 42.21 -11.96 34.34
C LEU A 152 42.21 -12.52 35.76
N ASN A 153 41.55 -13.66 35.96
CA ASN A 153 41.81 -14.46 37.14
C ASN A 153 43.16 -15.15 36.91
N ALA A 154 44.22 -14.58 37.49
CA ALA A 154 45.56 -15.12 37.46
C ALA A 154 45.56 -16.48 38.19
N ILE A 155 45.57 -17.58 37.43
CA ILE A 155 45.88 -18.91 37.98
C ILE A 155 47.39 -18.94 38.20
N ALA A 156 47.79 -18.80 39.46
CA ALA A 156 49.13 -19.09 39.93
C ALA A 156 49.39 -20.60 39.83
N ILE A 157 50.44 -21.00 39.11
CA ILE A 157 51.02 -22.35 39.18
C ILE A 157 52.41 -22.22 39.81
N PRO A 158 52.69 -22.90 40.94
CA PRO A 158 53.98 -22.85 41.60
C PRO A 158 54.93 -23.92 41.03
N GLY A 159 56.17 -23.51 40.76
CA GLY A 159 57.32 -24.43 40.61
C GLY A 159 57.83 -24.62 39.18
N VAL A 160 59.02 -24.06 38.91
CA VAL A 160 60.24 -24.74 38.42
C VAL A 160 61.30 -23.67 38.10
N SER A 161 62.53 -23.97 38.50
CA SER A 161 63.74 -23.12 38.56
C SER A 161 64.21 -22.52 37.22
N PRO A 162 65.08 -21.48 37.25
CA PRO A 162 65.52 -20.75 36.06
C PRO A 162 66.81 -21.34 35.50
N ASP A 163 66.83 -21.69 34.22
CA ASP A 163 68.10 -21.74 33.50
C ASP A 163 67.94 -21.65 31.98
N SER A 164 68.97 -21.08 31.35
CA SER A 164 69.25 -21.05 29.92
C SER A 164 68.48 -20.04 29.05
N SER A 165 69.19 -18.95 28.79
CA SER A 165 69.05 -17.98 27.70
C SER A 165 68.66 -18.59 26.35
N SER A 166 67.44 -18.29 25.90
CA SER A 166 67.11 -18.08 24.49
C SER A 166 65.99 -17.06 24.40
N VAL A 167 66.23 -15.95 23.70
CA VAL A 167 65.20 -14.97 23.36
C VAL A 167 64.31 -15.61 22.30
N PHE A 168 63.32 -16.38 22.73
CA PHE A 168 62.21 -16.78 21.87
C PHE A 168 61.22 -15.61 21.84
N VAL A 169 61.23 -14.89 20.73
CA VAL A 169 60.15 -13.95 20.41
C VAL A 169 58.86 -14.78 20.29
N PRO A 170 57.84 -14.60 21.13
CA PRO A 170 56.58 -15.30 20.94
C PRO A 170 55.89 -14.68 19.72
N SER A 171 56.11 -15.30 18.58
CA SER A 171 55.40 -15.04 17.33
C SER A 171 53.91 -15.36 17.51
N LEU A 172 53.05 -14.33 17.38
CA LEU A 172 51.75 -14.30 16.68
C LEU A 172 50.72 -15.45 16.82
N ASN A 173 50.83 -16.35 17.80
CA ASN A 173 49.90 -17.49 17.92
C ASN A 173 48.68 -17.26 18.84
N VAL A 174 48.62 -16.13 19.56
CA VAL A 174 47.52 -15.85 20.51
C VAL A 174 46.28 -15.24 19.82
N THR A 175 46.44 -14.59 18.66
CA THR A 175 45.33 -13.97 17.92
C THR A 175 44.54 -14.96 17.07
N ASN A 176 45.20 -15.96 16.48
CA ASN A 176 44.54 -16.97 15.65
C ASN A 176 43.68 -17.96 16.47
N SER A 177 44.05 -18.25 17.71
CA SER A 177 43.27 -19.14 18.59
C SER A 177 42.06 -18.42 19.23
N SER A 178 42.17 -17.10 19.45
CA SER A 178 41.08 -16.29 20.04
C SER A 178 40.08 -15.75 19.00
N ILE A 179 40.49 -15.54 17.74
CA ILE A 179 39.59 -15.07 16.67
C ILE A 179 38.58 -16.13 16.23
N VAL A 180 38.97 -17.41 16.17
CA VAL A 180 38.10 -18.51 15.74
C VAL A 180 36.85 -18.70 16.63
N PRO A 181 36.94 -18.73 17.97
CA PRO A 181 35.75 -18.83 18.82
C PRO A 181 34.87 -17.58 18.72
N ILE A 182 35.44 -16.39 18.50
CA ILE A 182 34.68 -15.16 18.30
C ILE A 182 33.90 -15.24 16.98
N LEU A 183 34.55 -15.63 15.87
CA LEU A 183 33.90 -15.82 14.57
C LEU A 183 32.86 -16.93 14.61
N ALA A 184 33.11 -18.02 15.33
CA ALA A 184 32.13 -19.08 15.56
C ALA A 184 30.89 -18.53 16.29
N SER A 185 31.06 -17.79 17.38
CA SER A 185 29.96 -17.19 18.13
C SER A 185 29.18 -16.15 17.32
N GLN A 186 29.87 -15.36 16.48
CA GLN A 186 29.24 -14.43 15.55
C GLN A 186 28.41 -15.19 14.52
N ARG A 187 28.99 -16.17 13.83
CA ARG A 187 28.29 -17.04 12.88
C ARG A 187 27.05 -17.66 13.51
N ASP A 188 27.15 -18.13 14.74
CA ASP A 188 26.03 -18.80 15.42
C ASP A 188 24.92 -17.80 15.76
N ARG A 189 25.25 -16.57 16.17
CA ARG A 189 24.27 -15.47 16.31
C ARG A 189 23.62 -15.08 14.99
N TYR A 190 24.39 -15.00 13.90
CA TYR A 190 23.83 -14.74 12.57
C TYR A 190 22.89 -15.86 12.13
N ARG A 191 23.25 -17.12 12.39
CA ARG A 191 22.39 -18.28 12.10
C ARG A 191 21.10 -18.22 12.90
N GLN A 192 21.18 -17.94 14.20
CA GLN A 192 20.00 -17.81 15.05
C GLN A 192 19.07 -16.70 14.57
N ARG A 193 19.62 -15.53 14.23
CA ARG A 193 18.83 -14.41 13.70
C ARG A 193 18.21 -14.76 12.35
N ASN A 194 18.95 -15.46 11.48
CA ASN A 194 18.42 -15.88 10.18
C ASN A 194 17.28 -16.89 10.36
N THR A 195 17.41 -17.86 11.28
CA THR A 195 16.32 -18.79 11.58
C THR A 195 15.09 -18.08 12.16
N GLU A 196 15.28 -17.08 13.01
CA GLU A 196 14.17 -16.27 13.55
C GLU A 196 13.49 -15.44 12.45
N LEU A 197 14.27 -14.79 11.57
CA LEU A 197 13.74 -14.05 10.44
C LEU A 197 12.98 -14.96 9.47
N GLU A 198 13.49 -16.16 9.19
CA GLU A 198 12.81 -17.17 8.38
C GLU A 198 11.50 -17.63 9.03
N GLU A 199 11.47 -17.81 10.35
CA GLU A 199 10.25 -18.16 11.09
C GLU A 199 9.22 -17.03 11.07
N GLN A 200 9.65 -15.78 11.29
CA GLN A 200 8.79 -14.60 11.18
C GLN A 200 8.23 -14.45 9.77
N ALA A 201 9.05 -14.64 8.72
CA ALA A 201 8.60 -14.60 7.33
C ALA A 201 7.58 -15.71 7.03
N LYS A 202 7.79 -16.93 7.55
CA LYS A 202 6.80 -18.02 7.44
C LYS A 202 5.50 -17.66 8.15
N SER A 203 5.57 -17.12 9.38
CA SER A 203 4.42 -16.69 10.17
C SER A 203 3.61 -15.58 9.49
N GLN A 204 4.29 -14.59 8.89
CA GLN A 204 3.60 -13.54 8.12
C GLN A 204 2.93 -14.11 6.87
N ASN A 205 3.57 -15.04 6.16
CA ASN A 205 2.99 -15.68 4.98
C ASN A 205 1.76 -16.53 5.33
N THR A 206 1.78 -17.26 6.45
CA THR A 206 0.60 -18.00 6.92
C THR A 206 -0.52 -17.05 7.31
N PHE A 207 -0.22 -15.94 8.00
CA PHE A 207 -1.19 -14.90 8.33
C PHE A 207 -1.82 -14.25 7.08
N ILE A 208 -1.01 -13.92 6.06
CA ILE A 208 -1.52 -13.39 4.78
C ILE A 208 -2.44 -14.42 4.11
N THR A 209 -2.09 -15.70 4.15
CA THR A 209 -2.89 -16.77 3.55
C THR A 209 -4.22 -16.94 4.28
N ASP A 210 -4.22 -16.93 5.61
CA ASP A 210 -5.44 -16.96 6.44
C ASP A 210 -6.32 -15.72 6.17
N LEU A 211 -5.73 -14.52 6.14
CA LEU A 211 -6.47 -13.30 5.87
C LEU A 211 -7.10 -13.32 4.46
N LYS A 212 -6.37 -13.82 3.45
CA LYS A 212 -6.92 -14.03 2.10
C LYS A 212 -8.07 -15.04 2.10
N ALA A 213 -7.95 -16.14 2.84
CA ALA A 213 -9.03 -17.12 2.97
C ALA A 213 -10.28 -16.51 3.62
N ARG A 214 -10.10 -15.71 4.69
CA ARG A 214 -11.20 -14.97 5.32
C ARG A 214 -11.83 -13.93 4.40
N MET A 215 -11.04 -13.20 3.61
CA MET A 215 -11.57 -12.28 2.61
C MET A 215 -12.42 -12.99 1.57
N GLU A 216 -11.97 -14.14 1.05
CA GLU A 216 -12.75 -14.91 0.08
C GLU A 216 -14.01 -15.52 0.73
N GLN A 217 -13.92 -15.96 1.99
CA GLN A 217 -15.09 -16.41 2.74
C GLN A 217 -16.13 -15.28 2.90
N LEU A 218 -15.72 -14.10 3.36
CA LEU A 218 -16.60 -12.93 3.50
C LEU A 218 -17.18 -12.51 2.15
N LYS A 219 -16.39 -12.53 1.08
CA LYS A 219 -16.86 -12.23 -0.27
C LYS A 219 -17.94 -13.21 -0.72
N ASN A 220 -17.75 -14.52 -0.47
CA ASN A 220 -18.74 -15.54 -0.79
C ASN A 220 -20.00 -15.42 0.06
N ASP A 221 -19.89 -15.08 1.34
CA ASP A 221 -21.04 -14.89 2.23
C ASP A 221 -21.82 -13.62 1.87
N ASN A 222 -21.11 -12.52 1.56
CA ASN A 222 -21.71 -11.30 1.01
C ASN A 222 -22.41 -11.56 -0.33
N MET A 223 -21.81 -12.39 -1.19
CA MET A 223 -22.43 -12.81 -2.44
C MET A 223 -23.73 -13.58 -2.17
N LYS A 224 -23.71 -14.62 -1.34
CA LYS A 224 -24.93 -15.39 -1.00
C LYS A 224 -26.02 -14.52 -0.36
N LEU A 225 -25.63 -13.54 0.45
CA LEU A 225 -26.59 -12.58 1.02
C LEU A 225 -27.22 -11.72 -0.09
N TYR A 226 -26.40 -11.23 -1.02
CA TYR A 226 -26.87 -10.51 -2.21
C TYR A 226 -27.81 -11.37 -3.05
N GLU A 227 -27.47 -12.64 -3.28
CA GLU A 227 -28.32 -13.62 -3.95
C GLU A 227 -29.67 -13.72 -3.24
N LYS A 228 -29.67 -13.98 -1.92
CA LYS A 228 -30.88 -14.09 -1.12
C LYS A 228 -31.74 -12.82 -1.18
N LEU A 229 -31.12 -11.64 -1.06
CA LEU A 229 -31.81 -10.36 -1.17
C LEU A 229 -32.45 -10.22 -2.55
N ARG A 230 -31.71 -10.51 -3.62
CA ARG A 230 -32.22 -10.46 -4.99
C ARG A 230 -33.33 -11.47 -5.24
N TYR A 231 -33.23 -12.69 -4.71
CA TYR A 231 -34.29 -13.67 -4.77
C TYR A 231 -35.55 -13.17 -4.03
N THR A 232 -35.41 -12.56 -2.86
CA THR A 232 -36.56 -11.98 -2.14
C THR A 232 -37.15 -10.74 -2.81
N GLU A 233 -36.34 -9.91 -3.46
CA GLU A 233 -36.81 -8.75 -4.23
C GLU A 233 -37.47 -9.16 -5.55
N SER A 234 -36.97 -10.23 -6.18
CA SER A 234 -37.54 -10.75 -7.43
C SER A 234 -38.82 -11.56 -7.22
N PHE A 235 -39.12 -12.00 -5.99
CA PHE A 235 -40.46 -12.45 -5.60
C PHE A 235 -41.28 -11.23 -5.14
N PRO A 236 -42.09 -10.60 -6.00
CA PRO A 236 -43.04 -9.61 -5.52
C PRO A 236 -43.97 -10.30 -4.49
N PRO A 237 -44.35 -9.62 -3.39
CA PRO A 237 -45.33 -10.18 -2.48
C PRO A 237 -46.64 -10.38 -3.23
N SER A 238 -47.03 -11.65 -3.47
CA SER A 238 -48.28 -12.06 -4.13
C SER A 238 -49.54 -11.76 -3.30
N GLY A 239 -49.64 -10.59 -2.67
CA GLY A 239 -50.73 -10.30 -1.76
C GLY A 239 -50.82 -8.87 -1.27
N GLN A 240 -50.96 -7.89 -2.16
CA GLN A 240 -51.88 -6.76 -1.94
C GLN A 240 -52.07 -5.90 -3.19
N ASN A 241 -53.33 -5.65 -3.52
CA ASN A 241 -53.81 -4.76 -4.58
C ASN A 241 -53.03 -3.44 -4.66
N SER A 242 -52.26 -3.26 -5.72
CA SER A 242 -51.90 -1.96 -6.30
C SER A 242 -51.40 -2.19 -7.72
N HIS A 243 -51.80 -1.31 -8.64
CA HIS A 243 -51.70 -1.43 -10.09
C HIS A 243 -50.45 -2.14 -10.63
N SER A 244 -50.73 -3.14 -11.48
CA SER A 244 -49.77 -3.80 -12.37
C SER A 244 -49.08 -2.79 -13.29
N VAL A 245 -47.83 -2.48 -12.99
CA VAL A 245 -46.84 -2.17 -14.03
C VAL A 245 -45.93 -3.38 -14.14
N VAL A 246 -46.04 -4.04 -15.28
CA VAL A 246 -45.13 -5.09 -15.72
C VAL A 246 -43.70 -4.56 -15.56
N SER A 247 -42.94 -5.17 -14.64
CA SER A 247 -41.52 -4.87 -14.45
C SER A 247 -40.74 -5.43 -15.64
N MET A 248 -40.73 -4.66 -16.72
CA MET A 248 -39.72 -4.77 -17.78
C MET A 248 -38.36 -4.32 -17.20
N PRO A 249 -37.23 -4.81 -17.74
CA PRO A 249 -35.91 -4.37 -17.30
C PRO A 249 -35.68 -2.94 -17.80
N SER A 250 -36.23 -1.97 -17.09
CA SER A 250 -36.13 -0.57 -17.45
C SER A 250 -34.82 0.00 -16.92
N THR A 251 -33.89 0.20 -17.84
CA THR A 251 -32.65 1.00 -17.80
C THR A 251 -32.86 2.47 -17.34
N SER A 252 -33.96 2.80 -16.67
CA SER A 252 -34.42 4.17 -16.41
C SER A 252 -34.69 4.47 -14.92
N GLN A 253 -34.04 3.76 -13.99
CA GLN A 253 -34.05 4.13 -12.57
C GLN A 253 -32.97 5.16 -12.17
N ILE A 254 -32.27 5.77 -13.13
CA ILE A 254 -31.17 6.72 -12.89
C ILE A 254 -31.65 8.08 -12.33
N LEU A 255 -32.96 8.37 -12.31
CA LEU A 255 -33.44 9.74 -12.04
C LEU A 255 -34.01 9.99 -10.63
N ALA A 256 -34.05 9.01 -9.72
CA ALA A 256 -34.63 9.20 -8.38
C ALA A 256 -33.69 8.88 -7.19
N ARG A 257 -32.39 8.65 -7.40
CA ARG A 257 -31.46 8.19 -6.35
C ARG A 257 -30.27 9.14 -6.15
N ARG A 258 -30.52 10.44 -5.98
CA ARG A 258 -29.46 11.48 -6.03
C ARG A 258 -28.57 11.63 -4.78
N ASN A 259 -28.69 10.82 -3.72
CA ASN A 259 -27.97 11.10 -2.47
C ASN A 259 -27.04 10.01 -1.91
N ASN A 260 -26.70 8.92 -2.63
CA ASN A 260 -25.68 7.99 -2.12
C ASN A 260 -24.88 7.21 -3.19
N PRO A 261 -23.91 7.85 -3.89
CA PRO A 261 -23.13 7.20 -4.96
C PRO A 261 -22.38 5.94 -4.50
N SER A 262 -21.92 5.91 -3.24
CA SER A 262 -21.17 4.76 -2.70
C SER A 262 -22.00 3.48 -2.59
N GLN A 263 -23.31 3.59 -2.36
CA GLN A 263 -24.17 2.41 -2.21
C GLN A 263 -24.55 1.80 -3.57
N ASP A 264 -24.74 2.66 -4.58
CA ASP A 264 -24.93 2.24 -5.98
C ASP A 264 -23.70 1.52 -6.53
N ASP A 265 -22.50 2.02 -6.24
CA ASP A 265 -21.25 1.41 -6.68
C ASP A 265 -21.04 0.01 -6.07
N VAL A 266 -21.31 -0.14 -4.78
CA VAL A 266 -21.20 -1.43 -4.09
C VAL A 266 -22.25 -2.41 -4.65
N GLN A 267 -23.49 -1.97 -4.83
CA GLN A 267 -24.55 -2.78 -5.41
C GLN A 267 -24.23 -3.22 -6.85
N SER A 268 -23.69 -2.31 -7.66
CA SER A 268 -23.26 -2.58 -9.04
C SER A 268 -22.10 -3.59 -9.09
N ARG A 269 -21.12 -3.47 -8.18
CA ARG A 269 -20.02 -4.44 -8.04
C ARG A 269 -20.53 -5.83 -7.69
N TYR A 270 -21.41 -5.95 -6.69
CA TYR A 270 -21.99 -7.24 -6.32
C TYR A 270 -22.94 -7.79 -7.38
N ASN A 271 -23.69 -6.94 -8.10
CA ASN A 271 -24.49 -7.37 -9.24
C ASN A 271 -23.62 -7.96 -10.35
N THR A 272 -22.55 -7.27 -10.73
CA THR A 272 -21.62 -7.75 -11.76
C THR A 272 -20.98 -9.08 -11.36
N LEU A 273 -20.56 -9.20 -10.09
CA LEU A 273 -20.01 -10.45 -9.54
C LEU A 273 -21.06 -11.58 -9.51
N TYR A 274 -22.33 -11.26 -9.22
CA TYR A 274 -23.44 -12.22 -9.24
C TYR A 274 -23.73 -12.71 -10.66
N GLU A 275 -23.91 -11.79 -11.63
CA GLU A 275 -24.16 -12.14 -13.04
C GLU A 275 -23.02 -12.99 -13.62
N THR A 276 -21.77 -12.63 -13.32
CA THR A 276 -20.58 -13.41 -13.73
C THR A 276 -20.58 -14.81 -13.10
N THR A 277 -21.12 -14.95 -11.88
CA THR A 277 -21.19 -16.23 -11.16
C THR A 277 -22.35 -17.09 -11.65
N LEU A 278 -23.49 -16.46 -11.97
CA LEU A 278 -24.73 -17.12 -12.34
C LEU A 278 -24.76 -17.57 -13.80
N ASP A 279 -24.10 -16.85 -14.73
CA ASP A 279 -24.12 -17.20 -16.15
C ASP A 279 -23.35 -18.51 -16.43
N PRO A 280 -24.06 -19.63 -16.69
CA PRO A 280 -23.42 -20.91 -16.96
C PRO A 280 -22.71 -20.90 -18.31
N PHE A 281 -23.13 -20.04 -19.24
CA PHE A 281 -22.56 -19.93 -20.57
C PHE A 281 -21.26 -19.13 -20.53
N GLN A 282 -21.12 -18.05 -19.77
CA GLN A 282 -19.82 -17.37 -19.66
C GLN A 282 -18.71 -18.28 -19.10
N ARG A 283 -19.04 -19.09 -18.09
CA ARG A 283 -18.09 -20.10 -17.56
C ARG A 283 -17.74 -21.13 -18.62
N PHE A 284 -18.73 -21.60 -19.38
CA PHE A 284 -18.49 -22.53 -20.48
C PHE A 284 -17.66 -21.89 -21.59
N HIS A 285 -17.97 -20.67 -22.05
CA HIS A 285 -17.21 -19.95 -23.07
C HIS A 285 -15.77 -19.66 -22.62
N ARG A 286 -15.55 -19.30 -21.36
CA ARG A 286 -14.17 -19.13 -20.82
C ARG A 286 -13.42 -20.45 -20.79
N ASN A 287 -14.05 -21.53 -20.32
CA ASN A 287 -13.43 -22.84 -20.28
C ASN A 287 -13.22 -23.43 -21.68
N GLU A 288 -14.13 -23.18 -22.61
CA GLU A 288 -14.05 -23.59 -24.00
C GLU A 288 -12.98 -22.79 -24.74
N GLN A 289 -12.91 -21.47 -24.56
CA GLN A 289 -11.82 -20.63 -25.08
C GLN A 289 -10.48 -21.06 -24.49
N ALA A 290 -10.40 -21.34 -23.19
CA ALA A 290 -9.19 -21.86 -22.55
C ALA A 290 -8.79 -23.23 -23.11
N SER A 291 -9.75 -24.13 -23.31
CA SER A 291 -9.53 -25.46 -23.90
C SER A 291 -9.17 -25.37 -25.38
N ARG A 292 -9.76 -24.43 -26.13
CA ARG A 292 -9.46 -24.16 -27.53
C ARG A 292 -8.08 -23.54 -27.67
N MET A 293 -7.73 -22.59 -26.81
CA MET A 293 -6.37 -22.10 -26.67
C MET A 293 -5.43 -23.26 -26.33
N GLN A 294 -5.77 -24.14 -25.38
CA GLN A 294 -4.94 -25.31 -25.05
C GLN A 294 -4.79 -26.30 -26.22
N LYS A 295 -5.80 -26.41 -27.08
CA LYS A 295 -5.77 -27.22 -28.32
C LYS A 295 -5.06 -26.54 -29.50
N LEU A 296 -4.66 -25.29 -29.39
CA LEU A 296 -3.90 -24.58 -30.43
C LEU A 296 -2.40 -24.67 -30.20
N ASN A 297 -1.67 -24.77 -31.31
CA ASN A 297 -0.23 -24.96 -31.41
C ASN A 297 0.51 -23.95 -30.49
N PRO A 298 1.42 -24.39 -29.59
CA PRO A 298 2.19 -23.47 -28.76
C PRO A 298 2.97 -22.42 -29.58
N ALA A 299 3.29 -22.72 -30.85
CA ALA A 299 3.89 -21.76 -31.77
C ALA A 299 2.94 -20.60 -32.15
N GLU A 300 1.65 -20.85 -32.30
CA GLU A 300 0.64 -19.81 -32.59
C GLU A 300 0.41 -18.92 -31.36
N LYS A 301 0.51 -19.48 -30.14
CA LYS A 301 0.47 -18.70 -28.90
C LYS A 301 1.70 -17.83 -28.73
N ALA A 302 2.88 -18.39 -29.01
CA ALA A 302 4.13 -17.64 -29.00
C ALA A 302 4.08 -16.53 -30.06
N ALA A 303 3.55 -16.83 -31.26
CA ALA A 303 3.37 -15.85 -32.32
C ALA A 303 2.38 -14.76 -31.90
N PHE A 304 1.21 -15.11 -31.36
CA PHE A 304 0.21 -14.15 -30.89
C PHE A 304 0.73 -13.30 -29.73
N PHE A 305 1.45 -13.91 -28.78
CA PHE A 305 2.09 -13.18 -27.69
C PHE A 305 3.21 -12.28 -28.21
N PHE A 306 4.00 -12.74 -29.18
CA PHE A 306 5.07 -11.95 -29.79
C PHE A 306 4.51 -10.77 -30.59
N THR A 307 3.48 -10.99 -31.43
CA THR A 307 2.82 -9.92 -32.18
C THR A 307 2.08 -8.96 -31.27
N THR A 308 1.40 -9.46 -30.23
CA THR A 308 0.69 -8.60 -29.28
C THR A 308 1.66 -7.89 -28.34
N ALA A 309 2.78 -8.48 -27.96
CA ALA A 309 3.82 -7.80 -27.18
C ALA A 309 4.51 -6.72 -28.02
N LEU A 310 4.77 -7.00 -29.30
CA LEU A 310 5.36 -6.04 -30.23
C LEU A 310 4.40 -4.86 -30.50
N VAL A 311 3.11 -5.14 -30.67
CA VAL A 311 2.08 -4.11 -30.93
C VAL A 311 1.55 -3.47 -29.65
N GLY A 312 1.56 -4.15 -28.51
CA GLY A 312 0.83 -3.74 -27.31
C GLY A 312 1.59 -2.79 -26.39
N SER A 313 2.92 -2.85 -26.35
CA SER A 313 3.70 -2.01 -25.43
C SER A 313 4.33 -0.80 -26.13
N LYS A 314 4.31 0.37 -25.48
CA LYS A 314 4.93 1.60 -26.02
C LYS A 314 6.44 1.47 -26.22
N TYR A 315 7.10 0.66 -25.39
CA TYR A 315 8.56 0.45 -25.45
C TYR A 315 8.97 -0.50 -26.57
N THR A 316 8.19 -1.56 -26.83
CA THR A 316 8.43 -2.47 -27.97
C THR A 316 8.21 -1.78 -29.30
N ARG A 317 7.22 -0.88 -29.40
CA ARG A 317 7.03 -0.02 -30.59
C ARG A 317 8.25 0.86 -30.86
N ILE A 318 8.77 1.54 -29.83
CA ILE A 318 9.99 2.37 -29.95
C ILE A 318 11.21 1.50 -30.31
N GLY A 319 11.34 0.32 -29.70
CA GLY A 319 12.43 -0.61 -29.97
C GLY A 319 12.42 -1.13 -31.40
N PHE A 320 11.26 -1.44 -31.96
CA PHE A 320 11.11 -1.88 -33.36
C PHE A 320 11.54 -0.80 -34.35
N VAL A 321 11.16 0.47 -34.09
CA VAL A 321 11.58 1.60 -34.92
C VAL A 321 13.09 1.78 -34.88
N ILE A 322 13.70 1.75 -33.69
CA ILE A 322 15.16 1.86 -33.53
C ILE A 322 15.87 0.71 -34.24
N TYR A 323 15.37 -0.52 -34.09
CA TYR A 323 15.92 -1.70 -34.76
C TYR A 323 15.87 -1.56 -36.29
N SER A 324 14.74 -1.09 -36.83
CA SER A 324 14.61 -0.83 -38.27
C SER A 324 15.62 0.22 -38.74
N VAL A 325 15.78 1.34 -38.02
CA VAL A 325 16.76 2.39 -38.38
C VAL A 325 18.19 1.85 -38.32
N MET A 326 18.54 1.10 -37.28
CA MET A 326 19.88 0.49 -37.16
C MET A 326 20.16 -0.51 -38.29
N LEU A 327 19.17 -1.31 -38.68
CA LEU A 327 19.28 -2.22 -39.81
C LEU A 327 19.52 -1.45 -41.11
N HIS A 328 18.78 -0.37 -41.36
CA HIS A 328 18.99 0.47 -42.54
C HIS A 328 20.39 1.10 -42.52
N CYS A 329 20.84 1.67 -41.40
CA CYS A 329 22.20 2.19 -41.26
C CYS A 329 23.26 1.11 -41.58
N LEU A 330 23.07 -0.11 -41.08
CA LEU A 330 23.97 -1.23 -41.35
C LEU A 330 24.01 -1.56 -42.83
N VAL A 331 22.85 -1.65 -43.49
CA VAL A 331 22.77 -1.90 -44.94
C VAL A 331 23.45 -0.78 -45.71
N PHE A 332 23.21 0.49 -45.36
CA PHE A 332 23.89 1.63 -45.99
C PHE A 332 25.41 1.58 -45.80
N VAL A 333 25.90 1.22 -44.62
CA VAL A 333 27.35 1.06 -44.37
C VAL A 333 27.92 -0.11 -45.17
N ALA A 334 27.21 -1.23 -45.27
CA ALA A 334 27.63 -2.38 -46.07
C ALA A 334 27.70 -2.02 -47.56
N LEU A 335 26.70 -1.31 -48.08
CA LEU A 335 26.69 -0.81 -49.46
C LEU A 335 27.78 0.24 -49.69
N TYR A 336 28.03 1.12 -48.73
CA TYR A 336 29.09 2.12 -48.81
C TYR A 336 30.48 1.46 -48.83
N MET A 337 30.70 0.45 -48.00
CA MET A 337 31.94 -0.34 -48.01
C MET A 337 32.09 -1.06 -49.35
N LEU A 338 31.02 -1.67 -49.88
CA LEU A 338 31.07 -2.32 -51.19
C LEU A 338 31.37 -1.33 -52.33
N SER A 339 30.77 -0.14 -52.29
CA SER A 339 31.02 0.93 -53.28
C SER A 339 32.47 1.40 -53.24
N GLN A 340 33.03 1.65 -52.05
CA GLN A 340 34.44 2.01 -51.88
C GLN A 340 35.39 0.92 -52.39
N TRP A 341 35.01 -0.35 -52.21
CA TRP A 341 35.74 -1.48 -52.75
C TRP A 341 35.65 -1.58 -54.29
N GLU A 342 34.53 -1.16 -54.89
CA GLU A 342 34.32 -1.18 -56.34
C GLU A 342 35.03 -0.03 -57.06
N GLU A 343 35.07 1.16 -56.46
CA GLU A 343 35.86 2.31 -56.92
C GLU A 343 37.36 1.97 -56.97
N CYS A 344 37.89 1.37 -55.89
CA CYS A 344 39.28 0.88 -55.86
C CYS A 344 39.55 -0.19 -56.92
N ARG A 345 38.59 -1.04 -57.26
CA ARG A 345 38.75 -2.04 -58.33
C ARG A 345 38.80 -1.39 -59.72
N HIS A 346 38.02 -0.34 -59.98
CA HIS A 346 38.02 0.35 -61.27
C HIS A 346 39.36 1.06 -61.55
N ASP A 347 39.95 1.71 -60.55
CA ASP A 347 41.25 2.39 -60.69
C ASP A 347 42.42 1.44 -61.01
N HIS A 348 42.37 0.20 -60.49
CA HIS A 348 43.38 -0.81 -60.80
C HIS A 348 43.26 -1.42 -62.21
N VAL A 349 42.09 -1.34 -62.86
CA VAL A 349 41.89 -1.86 -64.23
C VAL A 349 42.29 -0.84 -65.30
N VAL A 350 42.13 0.47 -65.03
CA VAL A 350 42.53 1.54 -65.97
C VAL A 350 44.06 1.71 -66.04
N SER A 351 44.79 1.21 -65.04
CA SER A 351 46.24 1.42 -64.89
C SER A 351 47.14 0.43 -65.66
N GLN A 352 46.62 -0.41 -66.56
CA GLN A 352 47.49 -1.22 -67.44
C GLN A 352 47.93 -0.40 -68.67
N PRO A 353 49.18 0.08 -68.75
CA PRO A 353 49.69 0.62 -70.01
C PRO A 353 49.79 -0.52 -71.02
N LEU A 354 49.05 -0.37 -72.13
CA LEU A 354 49.26 -1.06 -73.39
C LEU A 354 50.73 -0.91 -73.80
N ASN A 355 51.54 -1.91 -73.51
CA ASN A 355 52.88 -2.03 -74.07
C ASN A 355 52.73 -2.65 -75.47
N VAL A 356 52.55 -1.79 -76.48
CA VAL A 356 52.56 -2.16 -77.89
C VAL A 356 53.85 -1.63 -78.50
N HIS A 357 54.63 -2.59 -79.00
CA HIS A 357 55.79 -2.54 -79.90
C HIS A 357 57.17 -2.15 -79.36
#